data_AF-A0AAV8GSV2-F1
#
_entry.id   AF-A0AAV8GSV2-F1
#
_cell.length_a   1.000
_cell.length_b   1.000
_cell.length_c   1.000
_cell.angle_alpha   90.00
_cell.angle_beta   90.00
_cell.angle_gamma   90.00
#
_symmetry.space_group_name_H-M   'P 1'
#
loop_
_entity.id
_entity.type
_entity.pdbx_description
1 polymer ?
#
loop_
_entity_poly.entity_id
_entity_poly.type
_entity_poly.pdbx_seq_one_letter_code
_entity_poly.pdbx_strand_id
1 'polypeptide(L)'
;MDYMEKQAEINVRLRATAIKWTIAAHFKLGLSRETLYLAVYIIDRYLTLEYVPKRLLLLVCNSSLLITSKYEEDELQKNVDDFTEVLCFQHTEESIIRMEKAILNKLEWHLTVPTAFMFLVRFVKAAKANKKLENMIYFYGELGLMEYTMIRYCPCMVAAAAVYAANCTLRKSPLWTDTLQRHTSYSESDVLECARILVKAHLAALDDKHEFSVLYEKYGDTEFDCVALYRPAVDLIEEPKSGTFAT
;
A
#
# COMPACT_ATOMS: atom_id res chain seq x y z
N MET A 1 -8.44 3.69 -16.14
CA MET A 1 -7.77 3.09 -17.30
C MET A 1 -6.74 2.13 -16.74
N ASP A 2 -6.88 0.84 -17.03
CA ASP A 2 -5.93 -0.18 -16.59
C ASP A 2 -4.61 0.01 -17.34
N TYR A 3 -3.56 0.46 -16.65
CA TYR A 3 -2.28 0.73 -17.33
C TYR A 3 -1.53 -0.56 -17.64
N MET A 4 -1.90 -1.70 -17.03
CA MET A 4 -1.27 -3.00 -17.31
C MET A 4 -1.59 -3.48 -18.73
N GLU A 5 -2.72 -3.07 -19.30
CA GLU A 5 -3.05 -3.38 -20.70
C GLU A 5 -2.03 -2.79 -21.69
N LYS A 6 -1.29 -1.74 -21.29
CA LYS A 6 -0.25 -1.11 -22.10
C LYS A 6 1.14 -1.76 -21.93
N GLN A 7 1.31 -2.60 -20.92
CA GLN A 7 2.57 -3.29 -20.65
C GLN A 7 2.63 -4.63 -21.39
N ALA A 8 3.67 -4.86 -22.18
CA ALA A 8 3.83 -6.12 -22.91
C ALA A 8 4.40 -7.25 -22.03
N GLU A 9 5.27 -6.95 -21.06
CA GLU A 9 5.96 -7.94 -20.23
C GLU A 9 5.51 -7.95 -18.75
N ILE A 10 4.84 -6.89 -18.29
CA ILE A 10 4.42 -6.72 -16.90
C ILE A 10 2.92 -6.96 -16.78
N ASN A 11 2.54 -7.80 -15.83
CA ASN A 11 1.15 -8.04 -15.48
C ASN A 11 0.91 -7.74 -13.99
N VAL A 12 -0.34 -7.84 -13.56
CA VAL A 12 -0.78 -7.61 -12.18
C VAL A 12 0.05 -8.38 -11.15
N ARG A 13 0.37 -9.65 -11.44
CA ARG A 13 1.17 -10.50 -10.54
C ARG A 13 2.63 -10.04 -10.41
N LEU A 14 3.24 -9.59 -11.53
CA LEU A 14 4.58 -9.02 -11.50
C LEU A 14 4.61 -7.69 -10.74
N ARG A 15 3.56 -6.86 -10.87
CA ARG A 15 3.39 -5.67 -10.03
C ARG A 15 3.29 -6.04 -8.56
N ALA A 16 2.45 -6.99 -8.18
CA ALA A 16 2.33 -7.44 -6.78
C ALA A 16 3.69 -7.92 -6.24
N THR A 17 4.45 -8.67 -7.03
CA THR A 17 5.83 -9.09 -6.68
C THR A 17 6.78 -7.90 -6.52
N ALA A 18 6.66 -6.89 -7.39
CA ALA A 18 7.47 -5.69 -7.33
C ALA A 18 7.15 -4.84 -6.10
N ILE A 19 5.85 -4.62 -5.78
CA ILE A 19 5.43 -3.89 -4.58
C ILE A 19 5.82 -4.66 -3.31
N LYS A 20 5.70 -6.00 -3.30
CA LYS A 20 6.19 -6.85 -2.21
C LYS A 20 7.68 -6.63 -1.96
N TRP A 21 8.48 -6.62 -3.02
CA TRP A 21 9.91 -6.31 -2.93
C TRP A 21 10.14 -4.89 -2.43
N THR A 22 9.39 -3.90 -2.93
CA THR A 22 9.49 -2.50 -2.49
C THR A 22 9.22 -2.35 -1.00
N ILE A 23 8.21 -3.04 -0.44
CA ILE A 23 7.91 -3.04 0.99
C ILE A 23 9.06 -3.66 1.80
N ALA A 24 9.63 -4.77 1.32
CA ALA A 24 10.77 -5.42 1.99
C ALA A 24 12.02 -4.54 1.98
N ALA A 25 12.33 -3.94 0.83
CA ALA A 25 13.44 -3.00 0.66
C ALA A 25 13.27 -1.76 1.53
N HIS A 26 12.07 -1.16 1.51
CA HIS A 26 11.67 -0.04 2.35
C HIS A 26 11.90 -0.33 3.84
N PHE A 27 11.45 -1.50 4.31
CA PHE A 27 11.60 -1.90 5.70
C PHE A 27 13.06 -2.16 6.07
N LYS A 28 13.83 -2.84 5.20
CA LYS A 28 15.28 -3.06 5.40
C LYS A 28 16.06 -1.74 5.48
N LEU A 29 15.67 -0.74 4.69
CA LEU A 29 16.31 0.57 4.68
C LEU A 29 15.87 1.44 5.88
N GLY A 30 14.81 1.07 6.61
CA GLY A 30 14.32 1.85 7.75
C GLY A 30 13.74 3.20 7.35
N LEU A 31 13.11 3.27 6.18
CA LEU A 31 12.51 4.50 5.64
C LEU A 31 11.12 4.76 6.26
N SER A 32 10.67 6.01 6.22
CA SER A 32 9.33 6.43 6.65
C SER A 32 8.21 5.84 5.76
N ARG A 33 6.98 5.75 6.26
CA ARG A 33 5.86 5.20 5.46
C ARG A 33 5.47 6.14 4.32
N GLU A 34 5.64 7.43 4.52
CA GLU A 34 5.52 8.49 3.54
C GLU A 34 6.31 8.13 2.27
N THR A 35 7.59 7.77 2.45
CA THR A 35 8.50 7.30 1.38
C THR A 35 7.95 6.07 0.64
N LEU A 36 7.45 5.06 1.35
CA LEU A 36 6.87 3.86 0.72
C LEU A 36 5.69 4.21 -0.19
N TYR A 37 4.72 4.97 0.33
CA TYR A 37 3.50 5.26 -0.42
C TYR A 37 3.78 6.14 -1.64
N LEU A 38 4.71 7.09 -1.52
CA LEU A 38 5.15 7.88 -2.68
C LEU A 38 5.92 7.02 -3.69
N ALA A 39 6.73 6.06 -3.23
CA ALA A 39 7.49 5.19 -4.13
C ALA A 39 6.56 4.30 -4.96
N VAL A 40 5.54 3.72 -4.33
CA VAL A 40 4.51 2.94 -5.05
C VAL A 40 3.76 3.80 -6.06
N TYR A 41 3.42 5.04 -5.69
CA TYR A 41 2.84 5.99 -6.63
C TYR A 41 3.76 6.23 -7.85
N ILE A 42 5.05 6.51 -7.62
CA ILE A 42 6.02 6.74 -8.69
C ILE A 42 6.14 5.51 -9.60
N ILE A 43 6.21 4.31 -9.03
CA ILE A 43 6.27 3.05 -9.78
C ILE A 43 5.04 2.93 -10.70
N ASP A 44 3.82 3.04 -10.16
CA ASP A 44 2.58 2.93 -10.95
C ASP A 44 2.49 4.00 -12.04
N ARG A 45 2.89 5.25 -11.73
CA ARG A 45 2.89 6.35 -12.69
C ARG A 45 3.91 6.15 -13.79
N TYR A 46 5.12 5.70 -13.46
CA TYR A 46 6.14 5.43 -14.45
C TYR A 46 5.71 4.29 -15.39
N LEU A 47 5.16 3.21 -14.86
CA LEU A 47 4.58 2.11 -15.64
C LEU A 47 3.35 2.53 -16.48
N THR A 48 2.69 3.63 -16.12
CA THR A 48 1.62 4.20 -16.96
C THR A 48 2.17 4.93 -18.18
N LEU A 49 3.38 5.50 -18.06
CA LEU A 49 3.97 6.42 -19.04
C LEU A 49 5.05 5.76 -19.93
N GLU A 50 5.66 4.68 -19.47
CA GLU A 50 6.80 4.03 -20.13
C GLU A 50 6.63 2.51 -20.19
N TYR A 51 7.03 1.92 -21.31
CA TYR A 51 7.15 0.46 -21.42
C TYR A 51 8.38 -0.02 -20.65
N VAL A 52 8.20 -0.92 -19.69
CA VAL A 52 9.30 -1.42 -18.86
C VAL A 52 9.50 -2.92 -19.08
N PRO A 53 10.66 -3.35 -19.59
CA PRO A 53 11.01 -4.76 -19.64
C PRO A 53 11.03 -5.38 -18.23
N LYS A 54 10.58 -6.62 -18.08
CA LYS A 54 10.49 -7.30 -16.77
C LYS A 54 11.81 -7.26 -15.99
N ARG A 55 12.94 -7.41 -16.69
CA ARG A 55 14.29 -7.39 -16.09
C ARG A 55 14.68 -6.05 -15.43
N LEU A 56 14.01 -4.95 -15.79
CA LEU A 56 14.28 -3.62 -15.24
C LEU A 56 13.29 -3.23 -14.13
N LEU A 57 12.28 -4.06 -13.84
CA LEU A 57 11.22 -3.71 -12.91
C LEU A 57 11.74 -3.45 -11.48
N LEU A 58 12.65 -4.29 -10.98
CA LEU A 58 13.25 -4.08 -9.65
C LEU A 58 14.16 -2.83 -9.63
N LEU A 59 14.82 -2.51 -10.74
CA LEU A 59 15.59 -1.27 -10.86
C LEU A 59 14.68 -0.04 -10.79
N VAL A 60 13.51 -0.08 -11.44
CA VAL A 60 12.48 0.97 -11.33
C VAL A 60 12.02 1.10 -9.88
N CYS A 61 11.72 -0.01 -9.21
CA CYS A 61 11.32 -0.01 -7.80
C CYS A 61 12.39 0.62 -6.89
N ASN A 62 13.64 0.22 -7.05
CA ASN A 62 14.75 0.71 -6.24
C ASN A 62 15.02 2.20 -6.48
N SER A 63 15.07 2.63 -7.74
CA SER A 63 15.26 4.04 -8.09
C SER A 63 14.08 4.89 -7.63
N SER A 64 12.86 4.35 -7.62
CA SER A 64 11.70 5.05 -7.05
C SER A 64 11.86 5.26 -5.55
N LEU A 65 12.31 4.24 -4.80
CA LEU A 65 12.62 4.38 -3.38
C LEU A 65 13.72 5.42 -3.11
N LEU A 66 14.78 5.44 -3.94
CA LEU A 66 15.87 6.43 -3.85
C LEU A 66 15.35 7.85 -4.08
N ILE A 67 14.49 8.05 -5.09
CA ILE A 67 13.88 9.36 -5.37
C ILE A 67 13.08 9.82 -4.16
N THR A 68 12.23 8.94 -3.63
CA THR A 68 11.36 9.30 -2.51
C THR A 68 12.13 9.47 -1.20
N SER A 69 13.20 8.71 -0.99
CA SER A 69 14.02 8.89 0.21
C SER A 69 14.72 10.25 0.20
N LYS A 70 15.19 10.71 -0.96
CA LYS A 70 15.74 12.08 -1.12
C LYS A 70 14.69 13.17 -0.94
N TYR A 71 13.41 12.84 -1.11
CA TYR A 71 12.32 13.81 -1.09
C TYR A 71 11.66 13.95 0.29
N GLU A 72 11.46 12.82 0.99
CA GLU A 72 10.70 12.76 2.25
C GLU A 72 11.58 12.57 3.50
N GLU A 73 12.78 11.98 3.37
CA GLU A 73 13.65 11.72 4.53
C GLU A 73 14.58 12.90 4.81
N ASP A 74 15.06 12.98 6.05
CA ASP A 74 16.11 13.92 6.40
C ASP A 74 17.42 13.54 5.70
N GLU A 75 18.17 14.55 5.22
CA GLU A 75 19.34 14.40 4.33
C GLU A 75 20.44 13.42 4.81
N LEU A 76 20.43 13.04 6.09
CA LEU A 76 21.45 12.20 6.72
C LEU A 76 21.16 10.69 6.68
N GLN A 77 20.00 10.25 6.18
CA GLN A 77 19.55 8.88 6.43
C GLN A 77 20.18 7.81 5.51
N LYS A 78 20.37 8.03 4.20
CA LYS A 78 20.81 6.97 3.27
C LYS A 78 21.59 7.47 2.05
N ASN A 79 22.64 6.73 1.67
CA ASN A 79 23.43 6.97 0.45
C ASN A 79 23.06 5.97 -0.65
N VAL A 80 23.48 6.23 -1.89
CA VAL A 80 23.19 5.33 -3.04
C VAL A 80 23.75 3.92 -2.82
N ASP A 81 24.84 3.78 -2.08
CA ASP A 81 25.43 2.49 -1.72
C ASP A 81 24.43 1.58 -0.99
N ASP A 82 23.61 2.13 -0.07
CA ASP A 82 22.57 1.37 0.64
C ASP A 82 21.55 0.76 -0.35
N PHE A 83 21.23 1.50 -1.42
CA PHE A 83 20.30 1.07 -2.46
C PHE A 83 20.93 0.05 -3.43
N THR A 84 22.26 0.08 -3.63
CA THR A 84 22.95 -0.99 -4.37
C THR A 84 22.96 -2.30 -3.59
N GLU A 85 23.16 -2.24 -2.27
CA GLU A 85 23.16 -3.41 -1.39
C GLU A 85 21.78 -4.08 -1.36
N VAL A 86 20.69 -3.30 -1.34
CA VAL A 86 19.32 -3.80 -1.41
C VAL A 86 19.03 -4.61 -2.68
N LEU A 87 19.68 -4.27 -3.80
CA LEU A 87 19.62 -5.05 -5.05
C LEU A 87 20.66 -6.18 -5.11
N CYS A 88 21.33 -6.51 -4.00
CA CYS A 88 22.43 -7.47 -3.95
C CYS A 88 23.49 -7.20 -5.03
N PHE A 89 23.77 -5.93 -5.32
CA PHE A 89 24.70 -5.48 -6.36
C PHE A 89 24.39 -5.97 -7.79
N GLN A 90 23.15 -6.39 -8.07
CA GLN A 90 22.73 -6.78 -9.43
C GLN A 90 22.79 -5.62 -10.43
N HIS A 91 22.75 -4.38 -9.93
CA HIS A 91 22.83 -3.17 -10.72
C HIS A 91 23.89 -2.23 -10.18
N THR A 92 24.60 -1.56 -11.08
CA THR A 92 25.61 -0.55 -10.72
C THR A 92 24.94 0.75 -10.26
N GLU A 93 25.66 1.54 -9.46
CA GLU A 93 25.26 2.90 -9.08
C GLU A 93 24.86 3.74 -10.31
N GLU A 94 25.65 3.66 -11.39
CA GLU A 94 25.38 4.37 -12.64
C GLU A 94 24.03 3.96 -13.25
N SER A 95 23.65 2.68 -13.13
CA SER A 95 22.35 2.19 -13.62
C SER A 95 21.19 2.74 -12.78
N ILE A 96 21.37 2.83 -11.46
CA ILE A 96 20.37 3.40 -10.54
C ILE A 96 20.19 4.90 -10.82
N ILE A 97 21.28 5.65 -10.98
CA ILE A 97 21.25 7.09 -11.30
C ILE A 97 20.63 7.33 -12.68
N ARG A 98 20.92 6.47 -13.67
CA ARG A 98 20.32 6.58 -15.00
C ARG A 98 18.80 6.36 -14.95
N MET A 99 18.36 5.35 -14.19
CA MET A 99 16.93 5.08 -14.00
C MET A 99 16.24 6.18 -13.20
N GLU A 100 16.88 6.71 -12.15
CA GLU A 100 16.38 7.87 -11.40
C GLU A 100 16.07 9.05 -12.34
N LYS A 101 17.04 9.43 -13.19
CA LYS A 101 16.86 10.51 -14.17
C LYS A 101 15.73 10.20 -15.16
N ALA A 102 15.63 8.95 -15.62
CA ALA A 102 14.57 8.54 -16.55
C ALA A 102 13.18 8.68 -15.92
N ILE A 103 13.02 8.24 -14.67
CA ILE A 103 11.77 8.36 -13.90
C ILE A 103 11.41 9.84 -13.71
N LEU A 104 12.33 10.65 -13.17
CA LEU A 104 12.09 12.07 -12.89
C LEU A 104 11.70 12.85 -14.15
N ASN A 105 12.39 12.59 -15.26
CA ASN A 105 12.08 13.24 -16.54
C ASN A 105 10.70 12.82 -17.08
N LYS A 106 10.32 11.54 -16.94
CA LYS A 106 8.99 11.06 -17.38
C LYS A 106 7.86 11.59 -16.52
N LEU A 107 8.11 11.80 -15.23
CA LEU A 107 7.15 12.42 -14.31
C LEU A 107 7.17 13.96 -14.36
N GLU A 108 8.03 14.54 -15.20
CA GLU A 108 8.24 15.99 -15.30
C GLU A 108 8.52 16.62 -13.92
N TRP A 109 9.20 15.89 -13.04
CA TRP A 109 9.53 16.31 -11.67
C TRP A 109 8.32 16.59 -10.74
N HIS A 110 7.11 16.17 -11.12
CA HIS A 110 5.91 16.29 -10.30
C HIS A 110 5.84 15.19 -9.24
N LEU A 111 6.52 15.41 -8.11
CA LEU A 111 6.54 14.48 -6.97
C LEU A 111 5.55 14.84 -5.85
N THR A 112 5.11 16.10 -5.77
CA THR A 112 4.17 16.56 -4.74
C THR A 112 2.75 16.12 -5.06
N VAL A 113 2.37 14.94 -4.58
CA VAL A 113 1.06 14.35 -4.84
C VAL A 113 0.40 13.84 -3.56
N PRO A 114 -0.95 13.87 -3.47
CA PRO A 114 -1.63 13.30 -2.32
C PRO A 114 -1.55 11.77 -2.35
N THR A 115 -0.89 11.18 -1.36
CA THR A 115 -0.85 9.72 -1.17
C THR A 115 -1.88 9.26 -0.14
N ALA A 116 -2.23 7.96 -0.15
CA ALA A 116 -3.20 7.43 0.82
C ALA A 116 -2.70 7.59 2.26
N PHE A 117 -1.39 7.54 2.45
CA PHE A 117 -0.75 7.73 3.74
C PHE A 117 -1.06 9.09 4.39
N MET A 118 -1.05 10.19 3.63
CA MET A 118 -1.41 11.52 4.14
C MET A 118 -2.83 11.55 4.74
N PHE A 119 -3.76 10.82 4.12
CA PHE A 119 -5.13 10.67 4.65
C PHE A 119 -5.19 9.70 5.83
N LEU A 120 -4.43 8.60 5.79
CA LEU A 120 -4.35 7.64 6.90
C LEU A 120 -3.94 8.33 8.20
N VAL A 121 -2.89 9.16 8.20
CA VAL A 121 -2.43 9.89 9.39
C VAL A 121 -3.55 10.75 9.99
N ARG A 122 -4.36 11.40 9.14
CA ARG A 122 -5.51 12.19 9.59
C ARG A 122 -6.65 11.31 10.11
N PHE A 123 -6.96 10.21 9.42
CA PHE A 123 -8.09 9.36 9.76
C PHE A 123 -7.83 8.47 10.98
N VAL A 124 -6.57 8.07 11.23
CA VAL A 124 -6.14 7.42 12.48
C VAL A 124 -6.45 8.33 13.69
N LYS A 125 -6.15 9.63 13.59
CA LYS A 125 -6.50 10.61 14.63
C LYS A 125 -8.01 10.77 14.78
N ALA A 126 -8.75 10.87 13.67
CA ALA A 126 -10.22 10.95 13.70
C ALA A 126 -10.89 9.70 14.29
N ALA A 127 -10.30 8.52 14.07
CA ALA A 127 -10.74 7.26 14.67
C ALA A 127 -10.44 7.16 16.18
N LYS A 128 -9.68 8.12 16.74
CA LYS A 128 -9.14 8.05 18.12
C LYS A 128 -8.43 6.71 18.35
N ALA A 129 -7.66 6.28 17.36
CA ALA A 129 -7.04 4.96 17.37
C ALA A 129 -6.02 4.82 18.49
N ASN A 130 -6.09 3.70 19.21
CA ASN A 130 -4.98 3.23 20.04
C ASN A 130 -3.91 2.57 19.15
N LYS A 131 -2.75 2.25 19.70
CA LYS A 131 -1.60 1.73 18.93
C LYS A 131 -1.95 0.51 18.08
N LYS A 132 -2.69 -0.44 18.65
CA LYS A 132 -3.19 -1.63 17.96
C LYS A 132 -4.10 -1.30 16.76
N LEU A 133 -5.04 -0.37 16.92
CA LEU A 133 -5.92 0.03 15.81
C LEU A 133 -5.11 0.78 14.75
N GLU A 134 -4.18 1.65 15.14
CA GLU A 134 -3.27 2.33 14.22
C GLU A 134 -2.45 1.31 13.40
N ASN A 135 -1.84 0.32 14.04
CA ASN A 135 -1.08 -0.73 13.37
C ASN A 135 -1.95 -1.53 12.39
N MET A 136 -3.19 -1.87 12.78
CA MET A 136 -4.15 -2.55 11.88
C MET A 136 -4.54 -1.68 10.69
N ILE A 137 -4.72 -0.38 10.89
CA ILE A 137 -5.02 0.58 9.82
C ILE A 137 -3.87 0.63 8.81
N TYR A 138 -2.63 0.72 9.29
CA TYR A 138 -1.46 0.72 8.40
C TYR A 138 -1.27 -0.61 7.69
N PHE A 139 -1.55 -1.74 8.34
CA PHE A 139 -1.56 -3.06 7.69
C PHE A 139 -2.53 -3.08 6.50
N TYR A 140 -3.78 -2.66 6.69
CA TYR A 140 -4.75 -2.59 5.59
C TYR A 140 -4.37 -1.55 4.51
N GLY A 141 -3.72 -0.45 4.90
CA GLY A 141 -3.20 0.53 3.97
C GLY A 141 -2.11 -0.05 3.05
N GLU A 142 -1.13 -0.77 3.62
CA GLU A 142 -0.07 -1.41 2.83
C GLU A 142 -0.58 -2.61 2.03
N LEU A 143 -1.56 -3.35 2.55
CA LEU A 143 -2.29 -4.36 1.79
C LEU A 143 -2.96 -3.76 0.54
N GLY A 144 -3.53 -2.56 0.68
CA GLY A 144 -4.10 -1.80 -0.43
C GLY A 144 -3.09 -1.37 -1.48
N LEU A 145 -1.80 -1.23 -1.15
CA LEU A 145 -0.75 -0.97 -2.14
C LEU A 145 -0.48 -2.19 -3.03
N MET A 146 -0.59 -3.40 -2.46
CA MET A 146 -0.37 -4.66 -3.18
C MET A 146 -1.57 -5.03 -4.05
N GLU A 147 -2.79 -4.79 -3.57
CA GLU A 147 -4.03 -5.11 -4.26
C GLU A 147 -4.26 -4.18 -5.47
N TYR A 148 -4.00 -4.69 -6.68
CA TYR A 148 -4.05 -3.87 -7.91
C TYR A 148 -5.40 -3.22 -8.15
N THR A 149 -6.50 -3.89 -7.77
CA THR A 149 -7.84 -3.34 -7.99
C THR A 149 -8.07 -2.02 -7.25
N MET A 150 -7.28 -1.72 -6.21
CA MET A 150 -7.37 -0.48 -5.43
C MET A 150 -7.01 0.78 -6.22
N ILE A 151 -6.30 0.65 -7.36
CA ILE A 151 -5.92 1.80 -8.19
C ILE A 151 -7.12 2.56 -8.77
N ARG A 152 -8.31 1.94 -8.79
CA ARG A 152 -9.56 2.59 -9.23
C ARG A 152 -10.09 3.63 -8.23
N TYR A 153 -9.64 3.59 -6.97
CA TYR A 153 -10.12 4.47 -5.91
C TYR A 153 -9.16 5.64 -5.66
N CYS A 154 -9.70 6.78 -5.23
CA CYS A 154 -8.86 7.89 -4.78
C CYS A 154 -8.06 7.49 -3.52
N PRO A 155 -6.86 8.07 -3.30
CA PRO A 155 -6.08 7.85 -2.08
C PRO A 155 -6.88 8.07 -0.78
N CYS A 156 -7.79 9.05 -0.80
CA CYS A 156 -8.73 9.32 0.29
C CYS A 156 -9.66 8.15 0.63
N MET A 157 -10.24 7.51 -0.39
CA MET A 157 -11.18 6.40 -0.25
C MET A 157 -10.45 5.15 0.25
N VAL A 158 -9.26 4.88 -0.28
CA VAL A 158 -8.40 3.77 0.19
C VAL A 158 -8.09 3.92 1.69
N ALA A 159 -7.73 5.13 2.12
CA ALA A 159 -7.45 5.40 3.53
C ALA A 159 -8.69 5.23 4.43
N ALA A 160 -9.85 5.73 4.00
CA ALA A 160 -11.10 5.58 4.75
C ALA A 160 -11.53 4.10 4.84
N ALA A 161 -11.41 3.36 3.74
CA ALA A 161 -11.69 1.93 3.67
C ALA A 161 -10.76 1.11 4.57
N ALA A 162 -9.47 1.46 4.65
CA ALA A 162 -8.52 0.81 5.56
C ALA A 162 -8.92 1.02 7.03
N VAL A 163 -9.38 2.22 7.41
CA VAL A 163 -9.92 2.49 8.75
C VAL A 163 -11.15 1.64 9.04
N TYR A 164 -12.08 1.58 8.09
CA TYR A 164 -13.30 0.80 8.26
C TYR A 164 -13.02 -0.71 8.36
N ALA A 165 -12.16 -1.25 7.50
CA ALA A 165 -11.73 -2.64 7.53
C ALA A 165 -11.01 -3.00 8.84
N ALA A 166 -10.16 -2.10 9.34
CA ALA A 166 -9.48 -2.27 10.63
C ALA A 166 -10.47 -2.29 11.81
N ASN A 167 -11.45 -1.38 11.82
CA ASN A 167 -12.51 -1.36 12.83
C ASN A 167 -13.33 -2.64 12.83
N CYS A 168 -13.68 -3.16 11.64
CA CYS A 168 -14.39 -4.43 11.50
C CYS A 168 -13.56 -5.60 12.05
N THR A 169 -12.29 -5.68 11.66
CA THR A 169 -11.37 -6.76 12.05
C THR A 169 -11.14 -6.78 13.56
N LEU A 170 -11.03 -5.61 14.18
CA LEU A 170 -10.87 -5.45 15.63
C LEU A 170 -12.19 -5.36 16.39
N ARG A 171 -13.33 -5.59 15.73
CA ARG A 171 -14.68 -5.59 16.32
C ARG A 171 -14.97 -4.32 17.14
N LYS A 172 -14.60 -3.15 16.61
CA LYS A 172 -14.88 -1.86 17.25
C LYS A 172 -16.37 -1.53 17.18
N SER A 173 -16.85 -0.80 18.18
CA SER A 173 -18.21 -0.27 18.20
C SER A 173 -18.17 1.17 18.73
N PRO A 174 -18.70 2.16 17.99
CA PRO A 174 -19.24 2.05 16.63
C PRO A 174 -18.14 1.75 15.59
N LEU A 175 -18.50 1.11 14.47
CA LEU A 175 -17.57 0.86 13.36
C LEU A 175 -17.23 2.13 12.58
N TRP A 176 -18.23 3.00 12.40
CA TRP A 176 -18.09 4.30 11.77
C TRP A 176 -18.71 5.36 12.68
N THR A 177 -17.92 6.32 13.11
CA THR A 177 -18.35 7.37 14.05
C THR A 177 -18.69 8.66 13.31
N ASP A 178 -19.51 9.53 13.90
CA ASP A 178 -19.76 10.86 13.33
C ASP A 178 -18.47 11.66 13.11
N THR A 179 -17.46 11.46 13.97
CA THR A 179 -16.14 12.09 13.81
C THR A 179 -15.45 11.60 12.54
N LEU A 180 -15.49 10.29 12.27
CA LEU A 180 -14.96 9.73 11.03
C LEU A 180 -15.73 10.23 9.81
N GLN A 181 -17.06 10.23 9.84
CA GLN A 181 -17.86 10.75 8.75
C GLN A 181 -17.57 12.23 8.46
N ARG A 182 -17.45 13.08 9.49
CA ARG A 182 -17.11 14.51 9.34
C ARG A 182 -15.72 14.73 8.76
N HIS A 183 -14.72 13.95 9.18
CA HIS A 183 -13.33 14.15 8.74
C HIS A 183 -13.02 13.52 7.39
N THR A 184 -13.70 12.43 7.03
CA THR A 184 -13.52 11.73 5.74
C THR A 184 -14.47 12.25 4.66
N SER A 185 -15.59 12.86 5.05
CA SER A 185 -16.74 13.18 4.19
C SER A 185 -17.46 11.96 3.59
N TYR A 186 -17.16 10.75 4.07
CA TYR A 186 -17.76 9.51 3.61
C TYR A 186 -18.67 8.89 4.68
N SER A 187 -19.82 8.39 4.25
CA SER A 187 -20.68 7.53 5.04
C SER A 187 -20.15 6.09 5.08
N GLU A 188 -20.69 5.27 5.98
CA GLU A 188 -20.37 3.84 6.05
C GLU A 188 -20.66 3.11 4.73
N SER A 189 -21.76 3.45 4.06
CA SER A 189 -22.12 2.88 2.77
C SER A 189 -21.15 3.25 1.65
N ASP A 190 -20.55 4.44 1.70
CA ASP A 190 -19.61 4.90 0.67
C ASP A 190 -18.30 4.09 0.72
N VAL A 191 -17.82 3.76 1.92
CA VAL A 191 -16.54 3.05 2.12
C VAL A 191 -16.65 1.53 2.01
N LEU A 192 -17.87 1.00 2.09
CA LEU A 192 -18.15 -0.42 2.23
C LEU A 192 -17.56 -1.27 1.10
N GLU A 193 -17.74 -0.85 -0.16
CA GLU A 193 -17.25 -1.61 -1.32
C GLU A 193 -15.71 -1.69 -1.32
N CYS A 194 -15.05 -0.57 -1.10
CA CYS A 194 -13.59 -0.49 -1.06
C CYS A 194 -13.03 -1.30 0.13
N ALA A 195 -13.69 -1.25 1.29
CA ALA A 195 -13.29 -2.05 2.45
C ALA A 195 -13.48 -3.56 2.21
N ARG A 196 -14.52 -3.99 1.50
CA ARG A 196 -14.71 -5.39 1.12
C ARG A 196 -13.56 -5.92 0.27
N ILE A 197 -13.02 -5.11 -0.64
CA ILE A 197 -11.86 -5.49 -1.45
C ILE A 197 -10.65 -5.73 -0.54
N LEU A 198 -10.38 -4.82 0.40
CA LEU A 198 -9.29 -4.97 1.37
C LEU A 198 -9.45 -6.21 2.26
N VAL A 199 -10.65 -6.49 2.76
CA VAL A 199 -10.90 -7.68 3.58
C VAL A 199 -10.77 -8.96 2.75
N LYS A 200 -11.20 -8.95 1.48
CA LYS A 200 -10.98 -10.09 0.54
C LYS A 200 -9.50 -10.33 0.29
N ALA A 201 -8.72 -9.27 0.08
CA ALA A 201 -7.27 -9.38 -0.05
C ALA A 201 -6.63 -9.95 1.22
N HIS A 202 -7.10 -9.53 2.40
CA HIS A 202 -6.61 -10.06 3.68
C HIS A 202 -6.96 -11.55 3.84
N LEU A 203 -8.16 -11.95 3.43
CA LEU A 203 -8.55 -13.37 3.41
C LEU A 203 -7.69 -14.19 2.45
N ALA A 204 -7.47 -13.70 1.22
CA ALA A 204 -6.62 -14.36 0.23
C ALA A 204 -5.17 -14.49 0.71
N ALA A 205 -4.68 -13.52 1.48
CA ALA A 205 -3.33 -13.55 2.04
C ALA A 205 -3.11 -14.66 3.08
N LEU A 206 -4.18 -15.20 3.67
CA LEU A 206 -4.09 -16.39 4.54
C LEU A 206 -3.85 -17.68 3.74
N ASP A 207 -4.39 -17.75 2.53
CA ASP A 207 -4.32 -18.92 1.64
C ASP A 207 -3.03 -18.89 0.78
N ASP A 208 -2.70 -17.73 0.20
CA ASP A 208 -1.45 -17.51 -0.55
C ASP A 208 -0.43 -16.73 0.28
N LYS A 209 0.22 -17.46 1.19
CA LYS A 209 1.27 -16.90 2.06
C LYS A 209 2.44 -16.31 1.30
N HIS A 210 2.67 -16.68 0.03
CA HIS A 210 3.85 -16.24 -0.71
C HIS A 210 3.68 -14.84 -1.32
N GLU A 211 2.48 -14.48 -1.74
CA GLU A 211 2.23 -13.16 -2.32
C GLU A 211 2.28 -12.04 -1.28
N PHE A 212 1.78 -12.29 -0.06
CA PHE A 212 1.69 -11.29 1.01
C PHE A 212 2.68 -11.51 2.16
N SER A 213 3.68 -12.40 1.99
CA SER A 213 4.59 -12.81 3.07
C SER A 213 5.24 -11.64 3.81
N VAL A 214 5.66 -10.61 3.08
CA VAL A 214 6.33 -9.42 3.64
C VAL A 214 5.46 -8.68 4.65
N LEU A 215 4.14 -8.61 4.41
CA LEU A 215 3.22 -7.93 5.33
C LEU A 215 3.04 -8.75 6.61
N TYR A 216 3.03 -10.08 6.52
CA TYR A 216 2.94 -10.96 7.68
C TYR A 216 4.25 -11.04 8.46
N GLU A 217 5.40 -10.96 7.78
CA GLU A 217 6.70 -10.83 8.42
C GLU A 217 6.81 -9.52 9.19
N LYS A 218 6.37 -8.39 8.59
CA LYS A 218 6.38 -7.08 9.23
C LYS A 218 5.33 -6.95 10.33
N TYR A 219 4.05 -7.10 10.00
CA TYR A 219 2.93 -6.86 10.92
C TYR A 219 2.55 -8.07 11.78
N GLY A 220 3.25 -9.19 11.64
CA GLY A 220 3.19 -10.32 12.57
C GLY A 220 4.09 -10.13 13.79
N ASP A 221 5.01 -9.16 13.76
CA ASP A 221 5.88 -8.84 14.89
C ASP A 221 5.07 -8.22 16.06
N THR A 222 5.57 -8.44 17.28
CA THR A 222 5.06 -7.86 18.51
C THR A 222 5.11 -6.34 18.53
N GLU A 223 6.07 -5.71 17.85
CA GLU A 223 6.13 -4.25 17.67
C GLU A 223 4.88 -3.70 16.96
N PHE A 224 4.28 -4.51 16.10
CA PHE A 224 3.07 -4.18 15.34
C PHE A 224 1.80 -4.81 15.93
N ASP A 225 1.80 -5.17 17.22
CA ASP A 225 0.70 -5.83 17.93
C ASP A 225 0.22 -7.15 17.27
N CYS A 226 1.07 -7.78 16.44
CA CYS A 226 0.76 -8.95 15.64
C CYS A 226 -0.54 -8.80 14.83
N VAL A 227 -0.84 -7.60 14.34
CA VAL A 227 -2.13 -7.29 13.67
C VAL A 227 -2.39 -8.14 12.43
N ALA A 228 -1.35 -8.57 11.71
CA ALA A 228 -1.53 -9.47 10.56
C ALA A 228 -2.10 -10.84 10.93
N LEU A 229 -1.97 -11.27 12.20
CA LEU A 229 -2.46 -12.57 12.67
C LEU A 229 -3.93 -12.56 13.09
N TYR A 230 -4.60 -11.40 13.07
CA TYR A 230 -6.02 -11.33 13.37
C TYR A 230 -6.85 -11.88 12.22
N ARG A 231 -7.93 -12.58 12.56
CA ARG A 231 -8.85 -13.09 11.55
C ARG A 231 -9.50 -11.93 10.77
N PRO A 232 -9.47 -11.94 9.42
CA PRO A 232 -10.17 -10.96 8.60
C PRO A 232 -11.66 -10.88 8.96
N ALA A 233 -12.27 -9.71 8.76
CA ALA A 233 -13.69 -9.47 9.00
C ALA A 233 -14.59 -10.11 7.92
N VAL A 234 -14.61 -11.45 7.85
CA VAL A 234 -15.33 -12.23 6.82
C VAL A 234 -16.82 -11.90 6.74
N ASP A 235 -17.44 -11.47 7.85
CA ASP A 235 -18.83 -11.03 7.92
C ASP A 235 -19.12 -9.84 6.97
N LEU A 236 -18.09 -9.08 6.59
CA LEU A 236 -18.21 -7.97 5.63
C LEU A 236 -18.34 -8.46 4.18
N ILE A 237 -17.84 -9.66 3.89
CA ILE A 237 -17.79 -10.26 2.56
C ILE A 237 -19.03 -11.12 2.29
N GLU A 238 -19.56 -11.76 3.32
CA GLU A 238 -20.78 -12.57 3.22
C GLU A 238 -21.98 -11.64 2.94
N GLU A 239 -22.66 -11.85 1.80
CA GLU A 239 -23.94 -11.19 1.56
C GLU A 239 -24.94 -11.64 2.63
N PRO A 240 -25.83 -10.75 3.11
CA PRO A 240 -26.85 -11.15 4.06
C PRO A 240 -27.65 -12.29 3.42
N LYS A 241 -27.65 -13.48 4.07
CA LYS A 241 -28.51 -14.58 3.68
C LYS A 241 -29.92 -13.99 3.57
N SER A 242 -30.44 -13.92 2.34
CA SER A 242 -31.83 -13.52 2.10
C SER A 242 -32.69 -14.37 3.02
N GLY A 243 -33.28 -13.73 4.03
CA GLY A 243 -34.11 -14.42 5.00
C GLY A 243 -35.20 -15.14 4.24
N THR A 244 -35.21 -16.47 4.33
CA THR A 244 -36.44 -17.23 4.12
C THR A 244 -37.43 -16.76 5.19
N PHE A 245 -38.20 -15.73 4.88
CA PHE A 245 -39.51 -15.55 5.47
C PHE A 245 -40.36 -16.70 4.94
N ALA A 246 -40.32 -17.82 5.66
CA ALA A 246 -41.37 -18.80 5.56
C ALA A 246 -42.62 -18.17 6.17
N THR A 247 -43.65 -18.13 5.32
CA THR A 247 -45.04 -17.69 5.52
C THR A 247 -45.67 -18.11 6.83
#